data_AF-A0A3D0Y313-F1
#
_entry.id   AF-A0A3D0Y313-F1
#
_cell.length_a   1.000
_cell.length_b   1.000
_cell.length_c   1.000
_cell.angle_alpha   90.00
_cell.angle_beta   90.00
_cell.angle_gamma   90.00
#
_symmetry.space_group_name_H-M   'P 1'
#
loop_
_entity.id
_entity.type
_entity.pdbx_description
1 polymer ?
#
loop_
_entity_poly.entity_id
_entity_poly.type
_entity_poly.pdbx_seq_one_letter_code
_entity_poly.pdbx_strand_id
1 'polypeptide(L)'
;MTTPPRKPYFYATLLSIGIVVAIALYLFVSSLDQESEGEIACTTEAMICPDGTGVGRTGLACEFAPCPNQESFTGELIAQGDQYVLSVASPLTGMGEVTYALPLIIRDVAEAEALLGNIVTITGTFTTGNTLRVTTLTGAENQPNEAGVAQGTLAVGESALIGAVRITFGGVEGDSRCPIDVECIQAGALTVSVTLESDTDSLNTLMMSDQQPQPFDAYEVSIVKVSPEAVSTKVLGAANYRVTFQVAPLPGVDSAFEEYIRANIASLSPAKAVLGGTFYITSIRQTSDTSAIIQYEDGHIALTADVVFTKSDDGEIQVEQFIIRRGSGF
;
A
#
# COMPACT_ATOMS: atom_id res chain seq x y z
N MET A 1 -77.81 58.98 18.19
CA MET A 1 -76.96 58.38 17.13
C MET A 1 -77.15 56.87 17.19
N THR A 2 -77.98 56.33 16.31
CA THR A 2 -78.37 54.92 16.27
C THR A 2 -77.40 54.16 15.35
N THR A 3 -76.64 53.22 15.90
CA THR A 3 -75.79 52.31 15.14
C THR A 3 -76.64 51.28 14.39
N PRO A 4 -76.39 51.03 13.08
CA PRO A 4 -77.18 50.05 12.33
C PRO A 4 -76.79 48.61 12.70
N PRO A 5 -77.73 47.65 12.64
CA PRO A 5 -77.47 46.25 12.96
C PRO A 5 -76.52 45.64 11.92
N ARG A 6 -75.39 45.06 12.38
CA ARG A 6 -74.46 44.32 11.53
C ARG A 6 -75.16 43.06 11.00
N LYS A 7 -75.33 42.98 9.67
CA LYS A 7 -76.01 41.86 9.01
C LYS A 7 -75.16 40.58 9.11
N PRO A 8 -75.70 39.46 9.64
CA PRO A 8 -74.92 38.24 9.89
C PRO A 8 -74.33 37.59 8.63
N TYR A 9 -74.89 37.90 7.45
CA TYR A 9 -74.39 37.42 6.15
C TYR A 9 -73.01 37.97 5.74
N PHE A 10 -72.58 39.09 6.32
CA PHE A 10 -71.28 39.69 6.00
C PHE A 10 -70.13 38.89 6.61
N TYR A 11 -70.33 38.28 7.79
CA TYR A 11 -69.32 37.43 8.42
C TYR A 11 -69.25 36.04 7.76
N ALA A 12 -70.38 35.51 7.31
CA ALA A 12 -70.42 34.23 6.59
C ALA A 12 -69.70 34.28 5.23
N THR A 13 -69.83 35.40 4.50
CA THR A 13 -69.16 35.60 3.21
C THR A 13 -67.64 35.76 3.38
N LEU A 14 -67.18 36.54 4.36
CA LEU A 14 -65.75 36.65 4.68
C LEU A 14 -65.13 35.31 5.11
N LEU A 15 -65.86 34.49 5.86
CA LEU A 15 -65.38 33.16 6.28
C LEU A 15 -65.26 32.20 5.09
N SER A 16 -66.24 32.22 4.18
CA SER A 16 -66.18 31.40 2.95
C SER A 16 -65.03 31.80 2.02
N ILE A 17 -64.76 33.10 1.87
CA ILE A 17 -63.63 33.60 1.08
C ILE A 17 -62.30 33.20 1.75
N GLY A 18 -62.20 33.31 3.06
CA GLY A 18 -61.02 32.87 3.81
C GLY A 18 -60.70 31.38 3.62
N ILE A 19 -61.73 30.52 3.63
CA ILE A 19 -61.56 29.08 3.39
C ILE A 19 -61.11 28.80 1.95
N VAL A 20 -61.71 29.46 0.95
CA VAL A 20 -61.32 29.29 -0.46
C VAL A 20 -59.88 29.74 -0.69
N VAL A 21 -59.47 30.87 -0.10
CA VAL A 21 -58.09 31.36 -0.19
C VAL A 21 -57.13 30.39 0.51
N ALA A 22 -57.48 29.87 1.69
CA ALA A 22 -56.64 28.91 2.41
C ALA A 22 -56.48 27.59 1.63
N ILE A 23 -57.55 27.08 1.01
CA ILE A 23 -57.49 25.88 0.17
C ILE A 23 -56.65 26.15 -1.09
N ALA A 24 -56.84 27.29 -1.75
CA ALA A 24 -56.03 27.66 -2.91
C ALA A 24 -54.54 27.81 -2.56
N LEU A 25 -54.22 28.39 -1.40
CA LEU A 25 -52.86 28.50 -0.89
C LEU A 25 -52.27 27.12 -0.56
N TYR A 26 -53.05 26.24 0.07
CA TYR A 26 -52.63 24.88 0.37
C TYR A 26 -52.35 24.07 -0.90
N LEU A 27 -53.21 24.17 -1.91
CA LEU A 27 -53.02 23.51 -3.21
C LEU A 27 -51.84 24.11 -3.99
N PHE A 28 -51.60 25.41 -3.86
CA PHE A 28 -50.44 26.07 -4.47
C PHE A 28 -49.12 25.66 -3.80
N VAL A 29 -49.08 25.64 -2.47
CA VAL A 29 -47.90 25.20 -1.69
C VAL A 29 -47.60 23.72 -1.94
N SER A 30 -48.62 22.86 -1.98
CA SER A 30 -48.42 21.44 -2.30
C SER A 30 -47.96 21.18 -3.74
N SER A 31 -48.15 22.14 -4.66
CA SER A 31 -47.60 22.08 -6.02
C SER A 31 -46.14 22.56 -6.11
N LEU A 32 -45.58 23.15 -5.06
CA LEU A 32 -44.16 23.56 -5.01
C LEU A 32 -43.23 22.42 -4.56
N ASP A 33 -43.78 21.35 -3.98
CA ASP A 33 -43.03 20.18 -3.47
C ASP A 33 -42.87 19.06 -4.51
N GLN A 34 -43.00 19.37 -5.80
CA GLN A 34 -42.58 18.44 -6.85
C GLN A 34 -41.10 18.68 -7.15
N GLU A 35 -40.25 18.31 -6.19
CA GLU A 35 -38.82 18.15 -6.43
C GLU A 35 -38.68 17.09 -7.52
N SER A 36 -38.26 17.51 -8.71
CA SER A 36 -37.87 16.57 -9.75
C SER A 36 -36.72 15.75 -9.15
N GLU A 37 -36.91 14.44 -8.98
CA GLU A 37 -35.79 13.51 -8.94
C GLU A 37 -35.07 13.68 -10.28
N GLY A 38 -34.15 14.65 -10.32
CA GLY A 38 -33.29 14.87 -11.45
C GLY A 38 -32.55 13.57 -11.68
N GLU A 39 -32.68 13.00 -12.86
CA GLU A 39 -31.90 11.86 -13.28
C GLU A 39 -30.43 12.31 -13.29
N ILE A 40 -29.74 12.13 -12.15
CA ILE A 40 -28.33 12.45 -12.01
C ILE A 40 -27.57 11.38 -12.80
N ALA A 41 -27.13 11.76 -13.99
CA ALA A 41 -26.26 10.93 -14.79
C ALA A 41 -24.84 10.99 -14.21
N CYS A 42 -24.44 9.91 -13.54
CA CYS A 42 -23.07 9.75 -13.06
C CYS A 42 -22.12 9.30 -14.18
N THR A 43 -20.82 9.55 -14.00
CA THR A 43 -19.80 9.04 -14.91
C THR A 43 -19.78 7.52 -14.88
N THR A 44 -19.48 6.89 -16.03
CA THR A 44 -19.51 5.42 -16.20
C THR A 44 -18.22 4.75 -15.77
N GLU A 45 -17.62 5.25 -14.69
CA GLU A 45 -16.41 4.66 -14.11
C GLU A 45 -16.80 3.40 -13.33
N ALA A 46 -15.99 2.35 -13.44
CA ALA A 46 -16.14 1.13 -12.66
C ALA A 46 -15.00 1.04 -11.64
N MET A 47 -15.34 0.74 -10.39
CA MET A 47 -14.41 0.35 -9.34
C MET A 47 -14.41 -1.17 -9.26
N ILE A 48 -13.24 -1.80 -9.24
CA ILE A 48 -13.11 -3.25 -9.11
C ILE A 48 -13.06 -3.61 -7.63
N CYS A 49 -13.89 -4.56 -7.25
CA CYS A 49 -14.02 -5.11 -5.93
C CYS A 49 -12.93 -6.16 -5.67
N PRO A 50 -12.58 -6.40 -4.40
CA PRO A 50 -11.63 -7.46 -4.02
C PRO A 50 -12.10 -8.89 -4.28
N ASP A 51 -13.27 -9.12 -4.89
CA ASP A 51 -13.72 -10.42 -5.42
C ASP A 51 -13.59 -10.49 -6.96
N GLY A 52 -13.09 -9.43 -7.59
CA GLY A 52 -12.97 -9.27 -9.05
C GLY A 52 -14.22 -8.73 -9.73
N THR A 53 -15.32 -8.49 -9.02
CA THR A 53 -16.51 -7.85 -9.60
C THR A 53 -16.31 -6.34 -9.77
N GLY A 54 -17.15 -5.68 -10.57
CA GLY A 54 -17.09 -4.23 -10.79
C GLY A 54 -18.35 -3.51 -10.31
N VAL A 55 -18.18 -2.36 -9.66
CA VAL A 55 -19.28 -1.49 -9.20
C VAL A 55 -19.15 -0.09 -9.78
N GLY A 56 -20.27 0.50 -10.21
CA GLY A 56 -20.31 1.85 -10.78
C GLY A 56 -20.67 2.92 -9.76
N ARG A 57 -20.64 4.19 -10.18
CA ARG A 57 -21.14 5.32 -9.38
C ARG A 57 -22.67 5.35 -9.36
N THR A 58 -23.25 5.59 -8.19
CA THR A 58 -24.70 5.64 -7.95
C THR A 58 -25.06 6.70 -6.90
N GLY A 59 -26.36 7.02 -6.79
CA GLY A 59 -26.88 7.97 -5.80
C GLY A 59 -26.66 9.43 -6.17
N LEU A 60 -27.21 10.33 -5.33
CA LEU A 60 -27.22 11.78 -5.61
C LEU A 60 -25.82 12.42 -5.62
N ALA A 61 -24.84 11.77 -4.98
CA ALA A 61 -23.46 12.23 -4.90
C ALA A 61 -22.51 11.54 -5.92
N CYS A 62 -23.03 10.65 -6.77
CA CYS A 62 -22.23 9.84 -7.71
C CYS A 62 -21.05 9.13 -7.06
N GLU A 63 -21.30 8.46 -5.94
CA GLU A 63 -20.31 7.66 -5.22
C GLU A 63 -20.35 6.22 -5.70
N PHE A 64 -19.23 5.51 -5.62
CA PHE A 64 -19.21 4.09 -5.98
C PHE A 64 -20.18 3.28 -5.09
N ALA A 65 -20.95 2.41 -5.73
CA ALA A 65 -21.80 1.48 -5.01
C ALA A 65 -20.95 0.50 -4.16
N PRO A 66 -21.48 -0.01 -3.04
CA PRO A 66 -20.81 -1.05 -2.25
C PRO A 66 -20.54 -2.31 -3.06
N CYS A 67 -19.41 -2.98 -2.78
CA CYS A 67 -19.07 -4.26 -3.39
C CYS A 67 -20.08 -5.35 -3.01
N PRO A 68 -20.69 -6.05 -3.98
CA PRO A 68 -21.65 -7.13 -3.70
C PRO A 68 -20.92 -8.36 -3.13
N ASN A 69 -21.57 -9.11 -2.25
CA ASN A 69 -21.17 -10.47 -1.79
C ASN A 69 -19.86 -10.62 -0.98
N GLN A 70 -19.31 -9.56 -0.38
CA GLN A 70 -18.20 -9.70 0.56
C GLN A 70 -18.65 -9.49 2.01
N GLU A 71 -18.62 -10.56 2.80
CA GLU A 71 -18.90 -10.53 4.24
C GLU A 71 -17.66 -10.13 5.06
N SER A 72 -16.46 -10.29 4.49
CA SER A 72 -15.18 -9.94 5.11
C SER A 72 -14.17 -9.40 4.08
N PHE A 73 -13.24 -8.57 4.56
CA PHE A 73 -12.14 -7.99 3.80
C PHE A 73 -10.83 -8.28 4.52
N THR A 74 -9.82 -8.79 3.82
CA THR A 74 -8.50 -9.06 4.38
C THR A 74 -7.47 -8.18 3.70
N GLY A 75 -6.72 -7.39 4.48
CA GLY A 75 -5.76 -6.44 3.96
C GLY A 75 -4.90 -5.83 5.06
N GLU A 76 -3.92 -5.01 4.67
CA GLU A 76 -3.06 -4.31 5.61
C GLU A 76 -3.78 -3.10 6.19
N LEU A 77 -3.80 -2.97 7.53
CA LEU A 77 -4.36 -1.80 8.19
C LEU A 77 -3.31 -0.69 8.27
N ILE A 78 -3.51 0.41 7.55
CA ILE A 78 -2.61 1.56 7.54
C ILE A 78 -3.30 2.81 8.07
N ALA A 79 -2.51 3.72 8.63
CA ALA A 79 -2.96 5.06 9.01
C ALA A 79 -2.67 6.04 7.86
N GLN A 80 -3.67 6.82 7.45
CA GLN A 80 -3.52 7.93 6.51
C GLN A 80 -4.09 9.20 7.13
N GLY A 81 -3.22 10.02 7.71
CA GLY A 81 -3.64 11.17 8.52
C GLY A 81 -4.48 10.73 9.72
N ASP A 82 -5.69 11.27 9.85
CA ASP A 82 -6.65 10.95 10.94
C ASP A 82 -7.58 9.76 10.60
N GLN A 83 -7.29 9.00 9.53
CA GLN A 83 -8.13 7.91 9.07
C GLN A 83 -7.39 6.58 9.06
N TYR A 84 -8.13 5.51 9.38
CA TYR A 84 -7.69 4.14 9.18
C TYR A 84 -8.13 3.65 7.81
N VAL A 85 -7.25 2.92 7.16
CA VAL A 85 -7.41 2.46 5.79
C VAL A 85 -7.05 0.98 5.73
N LEU A 86 -7.90 0.16 5.13
CA LEU A 86 -7.53 -1.21 4.73
C LEU A 86 -6.99 -1.20 3.31
N SER A 87 -5.71 -1.51 3.13
CA SER A 87 -5.12 -1.81 1.83
C SER A 87 -5.41 -3.26 1.47
N VAL A 88 -6.34 -3.48 0.53
CA VAL A 88 -6.77 -4.82 0.11
C VAL A 88 -6.12 -5.12 -1.24
N ALA A 89 -5.35 -6.21 -1.33
CA ALA A 89 -4.81 -6.66 -2.60
C ALA A 89 -5.95 -7.15 -3.52
N SER A 90 -5.93 -6.74 -4.79
CA SER A 90 -6.91 -7.20 -5.78
C SER A 90 -6.73 -8.68 -6.09
N PRO A 91 -7.79 -9.51 -6.17
CA PRO A 91 -7.66 -10.86 -6.68
C PRO A 91 -7.37 -10.79 -8.19
N LEU A 92 -6.24 -11.37 -8.58
CA LEU A 92 -5.92 -11.60 -9.99
C LEU A 92 -6.84 -12.70 -10.55
N THR A 93 -8.08 -12.34 -10.85
CA THR A 93 -9.01 -13.15 -11.66
C THR A 93 -9.55 -12.31 -12.79
N GLY A 94 -8.79 -12.19 -13.87
CA GLY A 94 -9.28 -11.63 -15.12
C GLY A 94 -8.19 -10.91 -15.91
N MET A 95 -8.10 -11.23 -17.19
CA MET A 95 -7.09 -10.71 -18.10
C MET A 95 -7.28 -9.20 -18.35
N GLY A 96 -6.21 -8.42 -18.17
CA GLY A 96 -6.03 -7.11 -18.80
C GLY A 96 -6.32 -5.91 -17.91
N GLU A 97 -5.32 -5.01 -17.87
CA GLU A 97 -5.36 -3.59 -17.46
C GLU A 97 -5.91 -3.27 -16.06
N VAL A 98 -5.02 -2.69 -15.24
CA VAL A 98 -5.20 -2.40 -13.81
C VAL A 98 -6.53 -1.69 -13.55
N THR A 99 -7.24 -2.10 -12.51
CA THR A 99 -8.21 -1.20 -11.86
C THR A 99 -8.07 -1.33 -10.35
N TYR A 100 -7.76 -0.20 -9.72
CA TYR A 100 -7.45 0.01 -8.31
C TYR A 100 -8.42 -0.72 -7.36
N ALA A 101 -7.87 -1.45 -6.37
CA ALA A 101 -8.58 -1.74 -5.13
C ALA A 101 -8.36 -0.55 -4.19
N LEU A 102 -9.38 0.29 -4.05
CA LEU A 102 -9.30 1.51 -3.25
C LEU A 102 -9.06 1.15 -1.77
N PRO A 103 -8.23 1.92 -1.04
CA PRO A 103 -8.19 1.83 0.41
C PRO A 103 -9.59 1.90 1.03
N LEU A 104 -10.01 0.88 1.80
CA LEU A 104 -11.28 0.93 2.53
C LEU A 104 -11.11 1.85 3.73
N ILE A 105 -11.85 2.94 3.79
CA ILE A 105 -11.83 3.83 4.96
C ILE A 105 -12.57 3.11 6.08
N ILE A 106 -11.88 2.90 7.19
CA ILE A 106 -12.43 2.16 8.32
C ILE A 106 -12.89 3.12 9.42
N ARG A 107 -14.11 2.88 9.93
CA ARG A 107 -14.70 3.61 11.07
C ARG A 107 -15.04 2.68 12.22
N ASP A 108 -15.12 3.27 13.41
CA ASP A 108 -15.55 2.64 14.67
C ASP A 108 -14.65 1.47 15.13
N VAL A 109 -13.33 1.66 15.08
CA VAL A 109 -12.35 0.65 15.49
C VAL A 109 -11.56 1.13 16.70
N ALA A 110 -11.94 0.66 17.89
CA ALA A 110 -11.24 1.02 19.14
C ALA A 110 -9.84 0.40 19.26
N GLU A 111 -9.52 -0.62 18.47
CA GLU A 111 -8.27 -1.41 18.52
C GLU A 111 -7.40 -1.21 17.27
N ALA A 112 -7.73 -0.27 16.39
CA ALA A 112 -7.04 -0.09 15.12
C ALA A 112 -5.56 0.25 15.30
N GLU A 113 -5.23 1.11 16.26
CA GLU A 113 -3.85 1.55 16.53
C GLU A 113 -2.90 0.39 16.84
N ALA A 114 -3.37 -0.59 17.63
CA ALA A 114 -2.57 -1.75 18.02
C ALA A 114 -2.32 -2.73 16.86
N LEU A 115 -3.06 -2.57 15.76
CA LEU A 115 -3.05 -3.47 14.61
C LEU A 115 -2.61 -2.78 13.32
N LEU A 116 -2.11 -1.55 13.41
CA LEU A 116 -1.48 -0.85 12.31
C LEU A 116 -0.27 -1.64 11.77
N GLY A 117 -0.15 -1.72 10.45
CA GLY A 117 0.86 -2.49 9.73
C GLY A 117 0.62 -4.00 9.72
N ASN A 118 -0.45 -4.50 10.35
CA ASN A 118 -0.80 -5.92 10.32
C ASN A 118 -1.82 -6.21 9.21
N ILE A 119 -1.76 -7.45 8.70
CA ILE A 119 -2.84 -8.01 7.90
C ILE A 119 -4.00 -8.35 8.85
N VAL A 120 -5.10 -7.62 8.68
CA VAL A 120 -6.33 -7.82 9.45
C VAL A 120 -7.43 -8.30 8.53
N THR A 121 -8.32 -9.12 9.08
CA THR A 121 -9.59 -9.44 8.45
C THR A 121 -10.68 -8.67 9.18
N ILE A 122 -11.38 -7.82 8.44
CA ILE A 122 -12.48 -7.00 8.96
C ILE A 122 -13.81 -7.47 8.36
N THR A 123 -14.86 -7.47 9.16
CA THR A 123 -16.25 -7.55 8.69
C THR A 123 -16.96 -6.25 9.04
N GLY A 124 -17.98 -5.87 8.29
CA GLY A 124 -18.66 -4.62 8.54
C GLY A 124 -19.77 -4.31 7.55
N THR A 125 -20.32 -3.11 7.68
CA THR A 125 -21.34 -2.59 6.77
C THR A 125 -20.86 -1.29 6.14
N PHE A 126 -21.03 -1.14 4.83
CA PHE A 126 -20.74 0.12 4.16
C PHE A 126 -21.72 1.19 4.61
N THR A 127 -21.20 2.34 5.02
CA THR A 127 -22.03 3.50 5.34
C THR A 127 -22.21 4.41 4.13
N THR A 128 -21.11 4.68 3.42
CA THR A 128 -21.07 5.65 2.31
C THR A 128 -19.81 5.37 1.47
N GLY A 129 -19.96 5.22 0.14
CA GLY A 129 -18.87 4.90 -0.77
C GLY A 129 -17.99 3.72 -0.31
N ASN A 130 -16.69 3.97 -0.14
CA ASN A 130 -15.68 3.02 0.34
C ASN A 130 -15.49 3.01 1.86
N THR A 131 -16.39 3.63 2.62
CA THR A 131 -16.30 3.68 4.08
C THR A 131 -17.01 2.48 4.68
N LEU A 132 -16.25 1.63 5.36
CA LEU A 132 -16.74 0.45 6.07
C LEU A 132 -16.81 0.74 7.57
N ARG A 133 -18.01 0.59 8.14
CA ARG A 133 -18.21 0.55 9.58
C ARG A 133 -17.93 -0.86 10.07
N VAL A 134 -16.86 -1.01 10.85
CA VAL A 134 -16.39 -2.33 11.27
C VAL A 134 -17.26 -2.91 12.38
N THR A 135 -17.55 -4.20 12.22
CA THR A 135 -18.27 -5.02 13.20
C THR A 135 -17.33 -6.00 13.88
N THR A 136 -16.44 -6.65 13.13
CA THR A 136 -15.37 -7.47 13.70
C THR A 136 -14.05 -7.12 13.04
N LEU A 137 -12.99 -7.10 13.83
CA LEU A 137 -11.62 -6.96 13.34
C LEU A 137 -10.79 -8.04 14.04
N THR A 138 -10.16 -8.90 13.24
CA THR A 138 -9.28 -9.95 13.73
C THR A 138 -7.95 -9.88 12.99
N GLY A 139 -6.83 -10.00 13.68
CA GLY A 139 -5.56 -10.28 13.00
C GLY A 139 -5.68 -11.61 12.25
N ALA A 140 -5.19 -11.68 11.01
CA ALA A 140 -5.14 -12.96 10.31
C ALA A 140 -4.21 -13.92 11.10
N GLU A 141 -4.62 -15.16 11.31
CA GLU A 141 -3.89 -16.17 12.13
C GLU A 141 -2.53 -16.63 11.55
N ASN A 142 -1.95 -15.90 10.59
CA ASN A 142 -0.54 -16.05 10.23
C ASN A 142 0.23 -14.91 10.89
N GLN A 143 0.67 -15.17 12.13
CA GLN A 143 1.40 -14.24 12.99
C GLN A 143 2.50 -13.46 12.24
N PRO A 144 2.42 -12.12 12.15
CA PRO A 144 3.58 -11.28 11.96
C PRO A 144 4.15 -10.97 13.35
N ASN A 145 5.36 -11.44 13.60
CA ASN A 145 6.21 -10.95 14.67
C ASN A 145 7.07 -9.83 14.07
N GLU A 146 6.88 -8.62 14.60
CA GLU A 146 7.53 -7.34 14.27
C GLU A 146 7.10 -6.71 12.92
N ALA A 147 6.38 -5.57 13.04
CA ALA A 147 6.23 -4.51 12.03
C ALA A 147 6.14 -4.92 10.53
N GLY A 148 5.14 -5.74 10.16
CA GLY A 148 4.85 -6.03 8.74
C GLY A 148 5.78 -7.07 8.09
N VAL A 149 6.56 -7.80 8.87
CA VAL A 149 7.43 -8.87 8.36
C VAL A 149 6.62 -10.16 8.16
N ALA A 150 6.59 -10.67 6.91
CA ALA A 150 5.96 -11.93 6.55
C ALA A 150 7.01 -12.97 6.12
N GLN A 151 6.81 -14.25 6.46
CA GLN A 151 7.68 -15.34 6.02
C GLN A 151 6.88 -16.46 5.35
N GLY A 152 7.48 -17.08 4.33
CA GLY A 152 6.88 -18.23 3.65
C GLY A 152 7.96 -19.18 3.13
N THR A 153 7.69 -20.48 3.22
CA THR A 153 8.63 -21.51 2.77
C THR A 153 8.15 -22.13 1.47
N LEU A 154 9.00 -22.11 0.45
CA LEU A 154 8.69 -22.62 -0.89
C LEU A 154 9.59 -23.80 -1.27
N ALA A 155 9.00 -24.76 -1.99
CA ALA A 155 9.72 -25.76 -2.77
C ALA A 155 10.14 -25.22 -4.15
N VAL A 156 11.11 -25.87 -4.78
CA VAL A 156 11.49 -25.54 -6.16
C VAL A 156 10.30 -25.71 -7.10
N GLY A 157 10.03 -24.68 -7.90
CA GLY A 157 8.89 -24.56 -8.81
C GLY A 157 7.60 -24.08 -8.14
N GLU A 158 7.59 -23.86 -6.82
CA GLU A 158 6.41 -23.38 -6.09
C GLU A 158 6.32 -21.86 -6.11
N SER A 159 5.09 -21.36 -6.12
CA SER A 159 4.76 -19.95 -6.01
C SER A 159 3.81 -19.72 -4.84
N ALA A 160 4.09 -18.73 -4.00
CA ALA A 160 3.13 -18.28 -2.99
C ALA A 160 3.15 -16.76 -2.83
N LEU A 161 2.05 -16.22 -2.32
CA LEU A 161 1.98 -14.83 -1.86
C LEU A 161 2.54 -14.77 -0.43
N ILE A 162 3.61 -14.01 -0.22
CA ILE A 162 4.26 -13.82 1.08
C ILE A 162 4.22 -12.32 1.38
N GLY A 163 3.44 -11.91 2.38
CA GLY A 163 3.09 -10.50 2.55
C GLY A 163 2.33 -10.00 1.32
N ALA A 164 2.85 -8.96 0.67
CA ALA A 164 2.30 -8.41 -0.57
C ALA A 164 3.06 -8.82 -1.85
N VAL A 165 4.11 -9.64 -1.73
CA VAL A 165 4.94 -10.05 -2.87
C VAL A 165 4.62 -11.50 -3.23
N ARG A 166 4.27 -11.76 -4.49
CA ARG A 166 4.20 -13.13 -5.02
C ARG A 166 5.60 -13.57 -5.37
N ILE A 167 6.06 -14.63 -4.72
CA ILE A 167 7.38 -15.18 -4.90
C ILE A 167 7.25 -16.54 -5.58
N THR A 168 7.92 -16.70 -6.71
CA THR A 168 8.12 -17.99 -7.37
C THR A 168 9.56 -18.43 -7.21
N PHE A 169 9.77 -19.56 -6.56
CA PHE A 169 11.09 -20.15 -6.38
C PHE A 169 11.44 -21.00 -7.61
N GLY A 170 12.18 -20.42 -8.56
CA GLY A 170 12.51 -21.07 -9.84
C GLY A 170 13.44 -22.27 -9.69
N GLY A 171 14.49 -22.16 -8.87
CA GLY A 171 15.45 -23.22 -8.68
C GLY A 171 16.74 -22.82 -7.96
N VAL A 172 17.62 -23.80 -7.77
CA VAL A 172 18.95 -23.60 -7.17
C VAL A 172 19.98 -23.51 -8.30
N GLU A 173 20.65 -22.37 -8.40
CA GLU A 173 21.72 -22.15 -9.37
C GLU A 173 23.09 -22.60 -8.82
N GLY A 174 23.27 -22.54 -7.50
CA GLY A 174 24.48 -23.00 -6.85
C GLY A 174 24.31 -23.11 -5.33
N ASP A 175 24.96 -24.09 -4.73
CA ASP A 175 25.01 -24.27 -3.28
C ASP A 175 26.45 -24.42 -2.82
N SER A 176 27.02 -23.34 -2.28
CA SER A 176 28.36 -23.32 -1.70
C SER A 176 28.32 -23.17 -0.18
N ARG A 177 27.15 -23.35 0.45
CA ARG A 177 26.99 -23.27 1.90
C ARG A 177 27.98 -24.21 2.58
N CYS A 178 28.59 -23.74 3.67
CA CYS A 178 29.49 -24.58 4.44
C CYS A 178 28.74 -25.80 4.97
N PRO A 179 29.17 -27.04 4.63
CA PRO A 179 28.54 -28.23 5.16
C PRO A 179 28.67 -28.29 6.69
N ILE A 180 27.60 -28.70 7.37
CA ILE A 180 27.58 -28.75 8.84
C ILE A 180 28.57 -29.76 9.44
N ASP A 181 29.05 -30.70 8.62
CA ASP A 181 30.00 -31.75 8.96
C ASP A 181 31.46 -31.39 8.57
N VAL A 182 31.70 -30.15 8.15
CA VAL A 182 33.01 -29.65 7.73
C VAL A 182 33.29 -28.28 8.36
N GLU A 183 34.56 -28.02 8.67
CA GLU A 183 35.02 -26.70 9.09
C GLU A 183 35.51 -25.90 7.86
N CYS A 184 34.77 -24.87 7.48
CA CYS A 184 35.13 -24.04 6.33
C CYS A 184 35.94 -22.81 6.75
N ILE A 185 36.89 -22.41 5.88
CA ILE A 185 37.68 -21.19 6.06
C ILE A 185 36.90 -19.95 5.61
N GLN A 186 35.96 -20.11 4.67
CA GLN A 186 35.15 -19.02 4.10
C GLN A 186 33.66 -19.37 4.20
N ALA A 187 32.84 -18.36 4.49
CA ALA A 187 31.39 -18.48 4.40
C ALA A 187 30.98 -18.60 2.93
N GLY A 188 30.09 -19.55 2.63
CA GLY A 188 29.49 -19.70 1.32
C GLY A 188 27.96 -19.63 1.41
N ALA A 189 27.29 -19.63 0.26
CA ALA A 189 25.89 -19.25 0.17
C ALA A 189 25.10 -20.18 -0.76
N LEU A 190 23.79 -20.20 -0.57
CA LEU A 190 22.88 -20.72 -1.58
C LEU A 190 22.53 -19.59 -2.54
N THR A 191 22.70 -19.82 -3.84
CA THR A 191 22.20 -18.95 -4.91
C THR A 191 20.96 -19.57 -5.54
N VAL A 192 19.86 -18.82 -5.56
CA VAL A 192 18.56 -19.27 -6.10
C VAL A 192 18.06 -18.35 -7.19
N SER A 193 17.39 -18.90 -8.19
CA SER A 193 16.60 -18.15 -9.16
C SER A 193 15.20 -17.90 -8.61
N VAL A 194 14.79 -16.64 -8.61
CA VAL A 194 13.52 -16.18 -8.02
C VAL A 194 12.85 -15.21 -8.97
N THR A 195 11.53 -15.35 -9.09
CA THR A 195 10.66 -14.35 -9.71
C THR A 195 9.83 -13.70 -8.63
N LEU A 196 9.95 -12.37 -8.51
CA LEU A 196 9.18 -11.53 -7.62
C LEU A 196 8.13 -10.79 -8.44
N GLU A 197 6.88 -10.85 -8.03
CA GLU A 197 5.76 -10.19 -8.71
C GLU A 197 4.96 -9.38 -7.69
N SER A 198 4.73 -8.11 -8.00
CA SER A 198 3.74 -7.25 -7.34
C SER A 198 2.58 -7.01 -8.31
N ASP A 199 1.71 -6.06 -7.98
CA ASP A 199 0.66 -5.59 -8.87
C ASP A 199 1.20 -4.72 -10.02
N THR A 200 2.34 -4.06 -9.82
CA THR A 200 2.94 -3.13 -10.78
C THR A 200 4.14 -3.72 -11.52
N ASP A 201 4.96 -4.49 -10.81
CA ASP A 201 6.27 -4.91 -11.28
C ASP A 201 6.45 -6.42 -11.29
N SER A 202 7.37 -6.88 -12.14
CA SER A 202 7.83 -8.26 -12.17
C SER A 202 9.34 -8.26 -12.34
N LEU A 203 10.05 -8.94 -11.43
CA LEU A 203 11.50 -9.02 -11.42
C LEU A 203 11.98 -10.47 -11.36
N ASN A 204 12.72 -10.87 -12.39
CA ASN A 204 13.49 -12.12 -12.38
C ASN A 204 14.91 -11.83 -11.92
N THR A 205 15.35 -12.46 -10.83
CA THR A 205 16.66 -12.19 -10.24
C THR A 205 17.28 -13.44 -9.61
N LEU A 206 18.58 -13.35 -9.30
CA LEU A 206 19.29 -14.32 -8.50
C LEU A 206 19.46 -13.76 -7.09
N MET A 207 19.03 -14.51 -6.08
CA MET A 207 19.20 -14.13 -4.68
C MET A 207 20.19 -15.06 -4.00
N MET A 208 21.04 -14.51 -3.14
CA MET A 208 21.99 -15.27 -2.33
C MET A 208 21.59 -15.24 -0.85
N SER A 209 21.74 -16.38 -0.16
CA SER A 209 21.29 -16.52 1.23
C SER A 209 22.05 -15.69 2.25
N ASP A 210 23.20 -15.14 1.87
CA ASP A 210 24.08 -14.31 2.71
C ASP A 210 24.13 -12.84 2.24
N GLN A 211 23.36 -12.49 1.21
CA GLN A 211 23.31 -11.13 0.70
C GLN A 211 22.27 -10.27 1.41
N GLN A 212 22.43 -8.94 1.24
CA GLN A 212 21.44 -7.97 1.69
C GLN A 212 20.06 -8.25 1.07
N PRO A 213 18.97 -7.88 1.77
CA PRO A 213 17.61 -7.99 1.23
C PRO A 213 17.49 -7.36 -0.16
N GLN A 214 16.83 -8.09 -1.06
CA GLN A 214 16.56 -7.66 -2.42
C GLN A 214 15.35 -6.71 -2.40
N PRO A 215 15.51 -5.43 -2.74
CA PRO A 215 14.38 -4.52 -2.86
C PRO A 215 13.49 -4.91 -4.03
N PHE A 216 12.20 -4.75 -3.84
CA PHE A 216 11.17 -4.98 -4.83
C PHE A 216 9.91 -4.18 -4.47
N ASP A 217 9.57 -3.19 -5.30
CA ASP A 217 8.49 -2.24 -5.04
C ASP A 217 8.65 -1.55 -3.66
N ALA A 218 7.60 -1.52 -2.83
CA ALA A 218 7.62 -1.01 -1.46
C ALA A 218 8.21 -1.99 -0.42
N TYR A 219 8.79 -3.12 -0.86
CA TYR A 219 9.25 -4.19 0.02
C TYR A 219 10.72 -4.55 -0.20
N GLU A 220 11.28 -5.27 0.77
CA GLU A 220 12.51 -6.01 0.63
C GLU A 220 12.26 -7.49 0.87
N VAL A 221 12.93 -8.32 0.06
CA VAL A 221 12.79 -9.77 0.07
C VAL A 221 14.14 -10.38 0.42
N SER A 222 14.20 -11.25 1.42
CA SER A 222 15.43 -11.93 1.84
C SER A 222 15.22 -13.43 2.03
N ILE A 223 16.32 -14.17 2.09
CA ILE A 223 16.32 -15.59 2.42
C ILE A 223 16.74 -15.73 3.88
N VAL A 224 15.83 -16.20 4.73
CA VAL A 224 16.08 -16.33 6.18
C VAL A 224 16.38 -17.76 6.61
N LYS A 225 16.01 -18.75 5.79
CA LYS A 225 16.31 -20.15 6.08
C LYS A 225 16.40 -20.98 4.80
N VAL A 226 17.32 -21.93 4.80
CA VAL A 226 17.44 -22.93 3.74
C VAL A 226 17.46 -24.32 4.35
N SER A 227 16.61 -25.20 3.84
CA SER A 227 16.52 -26.59 4.24
C SER A 227 16.64 -27.52 3.02
N PRO A 228 17.30 -28.69 3.15
CA PRO A 228 18.07 -29.11 4.32
C PRO A 228 19.41 -28.35 4.42
N GLU A 229 20.06 -28.49 5.57
CA GLU A 229 21.44 -28.04 5.76
C GLU A 229 22.38 -28.80 4.82
N ALA A 230 23.45 -28.14 4.38
CA ALA A 230 24.45 -28.76 3.51
C ALA A 230 25.25 -29.82 4.29
N VAL A 231 25.52 -30.96 3.66
CA VAL A 231 26.30 -32.07 4.23
C VAL A 231 27.29 -32.57 3.17
N SER A 232 28.56 -32.71 3.54
CA SER A 232 29.67 -32.95 2.59
C SER A 232 29.54 -34.26 1.81
N THR A 233 28.92 -35.26 2.43
CA THR A 233 28.74 -36.60 1.86
C THR A 233 27.47 -36.75 1.03
N LYS A 234 26.63 -35.71 0.95
CA LYS A 234 25.31 -35.77 0.32
C LYS A 234 25.13 -34.68 -0.72
N VAL A 235 25.05 -35.08 -1.99
CA VAL A 235 24.59 -34.22 -3.07
C VAL A 235 23.05 -34.17 -3.04
N LEU A 236 22.49 -32.99 -2.81
CA LEU A 236 21.06 -32.77 -2.83
C LEU A 236 20.58 -32.51 -4.26
N GLY A 237 19.55 -33.25 -4.70
CA GLY A 237 18.85 -32.90 -5.94
C GLY A 237 18.02 -31.62 -5.74
N ALA A 238 17.96 -30.76 -6.75
CA ALA A 238 17.29 -29.45 -6.71
C ALA A 238 15.86 -29.49 -6.13
N ALA A 239 15.07 -30.53 -6.44
CA ALA A 239 13.70 -30.67 -5.94
C ALA A 239 13.56 -30.81 -4.41
N ASN A 240 14.65 -31.11 -3.69
CA ASN A 240 14.65 -31.33 -2.25
C ASN A 240 14.86 -30.05 -1.44
N TYR A 241 15.17 -28.93 -2.09
CA TYR A 241 15.36 -27.67 -1.41
C TYR A 241 14.01 -27.08 -0.96
N ARG A 242 14.06 -26.46 0.22
CA ARG A 242 13.01 -25.62 0.79
C ARG A 242 13.67 -24.33 1.26
N VAL A 243 13.19 -23.21 0.76
CA VAL A 243 13.73 -21.89 1.10
C VAL A 243 12.64 -21.08 1.79
N THR A 244 12.94 -20.55 2.96
CA THR A 244 12.08 -19.60 3.66
C THR A 244 12.48 -18.20 3.24
N PHE A 245 11.58 -17.55 2.51
CA PHE A 245 11.68 -16.15 2.15
C PHE A 245 11.04 -15.30 3.24
N GLN A 246 11.61 -14.13 3.46
CA GLN A 246 11.03 -13.08 4.28
C GLN A 246 10.75 -11.87 3.41
N VAL A 247 9.58 -11.27 3.59
CA VAL A 247 9.16 -10.02 2.97
C VAL A 247 8.93 -9.01 4.09
N ALA A 248 9.64 -7.89 4.02
CA ALA A 248 9.49 -6.79 4.97
C ALA A 248 9.25 -5.48 4.20
N PRO A 249 8.56 -4.48 4.78
CA PRO A 249 8.46 -3.15 4.17
C PRO A 249 9.87 -2.56 3.97
N LEU A 250 10.07 -1.84 2.87
CA LEU A 250 11.29 -1.04 2.72
C LEU A 250 11.39 -0.06 3.90
N PRO A 251 12.57 0.10 4.50
CA PRO A 251 12.74 1.12 5.52
C PRO A 251 12.42 2.49 4.92
N GLY A 252 11.59 3.26 5.63
CA GLY A 252 11.39 4.66 5.31
C GLY A 252 12.73 5.40 5.30
N VAL A 253 12.84 6.44 4.47
CA VAL A 253 14.06 7.25 4.47
C VAL A 253 14.09 8.06 5.77
N ASP A 254 15.16 7.90 6.55
CA ASP A 254 15.39 8.68 7.76
C ASP A 254 15.52 10.16 7.38
N SER A 255 14.69 11.01 7.98
CA SER A 255 14.61 12.43 7.61
C SER A 255 15.91 13.19 7.86
N ALA A 256 16.68 12.80 8.89
CA ALA A 256 17.97 13.44 9.18
C ALA A 256 19.02 13.03 8.13
N PHE A 257 19.03 11.76 7.74
CA PHE A 257 19.87 11.29 6.63
C PHE A 257 19.51 11.98 5.31
N GLU A 258 18.21 12.08 4.98
CA GLU A 258 17.75 12.76 3.78
C GLU A 258 18.18 14.24 3.74
N GLU A 259 17.97 14.97 4.83
CA GLU A 259 18.38 16.38 4.93
C GLU A 259 19.90 16.51 4.76
N TYR A 260 20.68 15.68 5.47
CA TYR A 260 22.13 15.70 5.42
C TYR A 260 22.67 15.42 4.02
N ILE A 261 22.22 14.34 3.37
CA ILE A 261 22.77 13.93 2.07
C ILE A 261 22.43 14.96 0.99
N ARG A 262 21.23 15.56 1.02
CA ARG A 262 20.84 16.63 0.10
C ARG A 262 21.68 17.89 0.27
N ALA A 263 22.00 18.26 1.50
CA ALA A 263 22.82 19.44 1.79
C ALA A 263 24.30 19.25 1.43
N ASN A 264 24.80 18.00 1.48
CA ASN A 264 26.25 17.72 1.39
C ASN A 264 26.66 16.93 0.14
N ILE A 265 25.76 16.54 -0.76
CA ILE A 265 26.11 15.71 -1.93
C ILE A 265 27.25 16.29 -2.79
N ALA A 266 27.31 17.62 -2.93
CA ALA A 266 28.33 18.29 -3.73
C ALA A 266 29.75 18.14 -3.14
N SER A 267 29.88 18.00 -1.82
CA SER A 267 31.17 17.77 -1.15
C SER A 267 31.46 16.28 -0.93
N LEU A 268 30.42 15.45 -0.78
CA LEU A 268 30.54 14.02 -0.53
C LEU A 268 30.87 13.21 -1.78
N SER A 269 30.35 13.60 -2.95
CA SER A 269 30.58 12.87 -4.19
C SER A 269 32.08 12.80 -4.54
N PRO A 270 32.67 11.60 -4.72
CA PRO A 270 34.03 11.45 -5.21
C PRO A 270 34.21 11.94 -6.66
N ALA A 271 33.14 11.94 -7.45
CA ALA A 271 33.11 12.52 -8.79
C ALA A 271 32.88 14.03 -8.73
N LYS A 272 33.43 14.76 -9.70
CA LYS A 272 33.24 16.21 -9.84
C LYS A 272 32.08 16.51 -10.79
N ALA A 273 31.33 17.56 -10.46
CA ALA A 273 30.33 18.11 -11.36
C ALA A 273 31.00 18.69 -12.62
N VAL A 274 30.26 18.66 -13.72
CA VAL A 274 30.66 19.03 -15.06
C VAL A 274 30.10 20.42 -15.39
N LEU A 275 30.88 21.20 -16.16
CA LEU A 275 30.50 22.52 -16.68
C LEU A 275 30.04 23.54 -15.62
N GLY A 276 30.53 23.41 -14.38
CA GLY A 276 30.16 24.32 -13.28
C GLY A 276 28.78 24.05 -12.68
N GLY A 277 28.17 22.89 -12.99
CA GLY A 277 26.97 22.41 -12.31
C GLY A 277 27.22 22.12 -10.83
N THR A 278 26.13 21.91 -10.09
CA THR A 278 26.14 21.44 -8.70
C THR A 278 25.29 20.19 -8.61
N PHE A 279 25.83 19.14 -8.00
CA PHE A 279 25.07 17.91 -7.79
C PHE A 279 23.86 18.15 -6.88
N TYR A 280 22.74 17.54 -7.21
CA TYR A 280 21.57 17.42 -6.35
C TYR A 280 21.03 15.99 -6.39
N ILE A 281 20.37 15.58 -5.31
CA ILE A 281 19.79 14.25 -5.15
C ILE A 281 18.45 14.15 -5.89
N THR A 282 18.31 13.16 -6.77
CA THR A 282 17.07 12.87 -7.50
C THR A 282 16.26 11.75 -6.85
N SER A 283 16.92 10.78 -6.21
CA SER A 283 16.26 9.67 -5.52
C SER A 283 17.09 9.22 -4.32
N ILE A 284 16.41 8.86 -3.23
CA ILE A 284 16.99 8.23 -2.05
C ILE A 284 16.23 6.94 -1.81
N ARG A 285 16.96 5.84 -1.63
CA ARG A 285 16.41 4.56 -1.22
C ARG A 285 17.24 4.01 -0.08
N GLN A 286 16.74 4.17 1.14
CA GLN A 286 17.37 3.59 2.32
C GLN A 286 17.22 2.06 2.26
N THR A 287 18.29 1.34 2.62
CA THR A 287 18.35 -0.13 2.55
C THR A 287 18.51 -0.77 3.92
N SER A 288 18.83 0.03 4.94
CA SER A 288 18.85 -0.34 6.36
C SER A 288 18.96 0.96 7.18
N ASP A 289 19.01 0.85 8.51
CA ASP A 289 19.24 2.00 9.40
C ASP A 289 20.60 2.71 9.17
N THR A 290 21.52 2.10 8.42
CA THR A 290 22.91 2.59 8.23
C THR A 290 23.36 2.57 6.78
N SER A 291 22.48 2.27 5.81
CA SER A 291 22.85 2.16 4.40
C SER A 291 21.76 2.67 3.48
N ALA A 292 22.16 3.28 2.38
CA ALA A 292 21.24 3.80 1.36
C ALA A 292 21.85 3.75 -0.04
N ILE A 293 21.01 3.61 -1.06
CA ILE A 293 21.35 3.92 -2.44
C ILE A 293 20.79 5.30 -2.77
N ILE A 294 21.63 6.15 -3.36
CA ILE A 294 21.20 7.44 -3.88
C ILE A 294 21.42 7.53 -5.38
N GLN A 295 20.54 8.28 -6.04
CA GLN A 295 20.74 8.79 -7.39
C GLN A 295 20.85 10.31 -7.34
N TYR A 296 21.79 10.85 -8.09
CA TYR A 296 22.10 12.27 -8.07
C TYR A 296 22.69 12.73 -9.40
N GLU A 297 22.48 13.99 -9.75
CA GLU A 297 22.90 14.54 -11.03
C GLU A 297 23.23 16.02 -10.93
N ASP A 298 23.92 16.55 -11.94
CA ASP A 298 24.26 17.98 -12.07
C ASP A 298 23.67 18.62 -13.34
N GLY A 299 22.73 17.91 -13.98
CA GLY A 299 22.13 18.26 -15.27
C GLY A 299 22.94 17.82 -16.50
N HIS A 300 24.15 17.28 -16.33
CA HIS A 300 24.98 16.75 -17.43
C HIS A 300 25.32 15.27 -17.24
N ILE A 301 25.64 14.87 -16.01
CA ILE A 301 25.89 13.49 -15.64
C ILE A 301 24.97 13.08 -14.48
N ALA A 302 24.47 11.85 -14.55
CA ALA A 302 23.66 11.23 -13.51
C ALA A 302 24.41 10.00 -12.97
N LEU A 303 24.52 9.91 -11.65
CA LEU A 303 25.30 8.92 -10.94
C LEU A 303 24.45 8.18 -9.91
N THR A 304 24.82 6.95 -9.64
CA THR A 304 24.21 6.12 -8.59
C THR A 304 25.31 5.71 -7.62
N ALA A 305 25.08 5.90 -6.33
CA ALA A 305 26.06 5.54 -5.30
C ALA A 305 25.43 4.76 -4.15
N ASP A 306 26.21 3.83 -3.60
CA ASP A 306 25.97 3.17 -2.33
C ASP A 306 26.61 4.00 -1.21
N VAL A 307 25.83 4.31 -0.18
CA VAL A 307 26.24 5.14 0.96
C VAL A 307 26.06 4.33 2.24
N VAL A 308 27.10 4.28 3.07
CA VAL A 308 27.04 3.74 4.44
C VAL A 308 27.23 4.90 5.40
N PHE A 309 26.36 5.01 6.39
CA PHE A 309 26.35 6.11 7.34
C PHE A 309 26.05 5.63 8.76
N THR A 310 26.40 6.44 9.73
CA THR A 310 25.99 6.28 11.12
C THR A 310 25.17 7.49 11.55
N LYS A 311 24.29 7.26 12.53
CA LYS A 311 23.48 8.30 13.17
C LYS A 311 23.77 8.25 14.66
N SER A 312 24.21 9.35 15.23
CA SER A 312 24.44 9.50 16.67
C SER A 312 23.11 9.71 17.42
N ASP A 313 23.15 9.61 18.76
CA ASP A 313 21.97 9.76 19.63
C ASP A 313 21.32 11.16 19.53
N ASP A 314 22.09 12.18 19.16
CA ASP A 314 21.62 13.55 18.90
C ASP A 314 21.15 13.77 17.45
N GLY A 315 21.19 12.73 16.62
CA GLY A 315 20.69 12.73 15.26
C GLY A 315 21.68 13.25 14.21
N GLU A 316 22.96 13.45 14.57
CA GLU A 316 24.01 13.82 13.62
C GLU A 316 24.32 12.64 12.68
N ILE A 317 24.45 12.94 11.38
CA ILE A 317 24.73 11.96 10.35
C ILE A 317 26.20 12.04 9.96
N GLN A 318 26.88 10.90 9.98
CA GLN A 318 28.24 10.77 9.49
C GLN A 318 28.29 9.71 8.37
N VAL A 319 28.72 10.12 7.18
CA VAL A 319 28.91 9.20 6.04
C VAL A 319 30.28 8.53 6.16
N GLU A 320 30.27 7.22 6.34
CA GLU A 320 31.47 6.38 6.47
C GLU A 320 31.99 5.89 5.11
N GLN A 321 31.08 5.59 4.18
CA GLN A 321 31.43 5.15 2.83
C GLN A 321 30.52 5.77 1.80
N PHE A 322 31.12 6.13 0.65
CA PHE A 322 30.41 6.63 -0.52
C PHE A 322 31.03 6.00 -1.77
N ILE A 323 30.31 5.06 -2.39
CA ILE A 323 30.83 4.24 -3.49
C ILE A 323 29.95 4.44 -4.72
N ILE A 324 30.48 5.10 -5.74
CA ILE A 324 29.79 5.25 -7.03
C ILE A 324 29.76 3.89 -7.75
N ARG A 325 28.56 3.46 -8.16
CA ARG A 325 28.36 2.19 -8.89
C ARG A 325 29.00 2.26 -10.28
N ARG A 326 29.67 1.18 -10.69
CA ARG A 326 30.26 1.09 -12.03
C ARG A 326 29.18 1.13 -13.10
N GLY A 327 29.40 1.93 -14.15
CA GLY A 327 28.44 2.12 -15.24
C GLY A 327 27.34 3.15 -14.96
N SER A 328 27.44 3.89 -13.85
CA SER A 328 26.63 5.09 -13.65
C SER A 328 27.27 6.29 -14.36
N GLY A 329 26.47 7.07 -15.08
CA GLY A 329 26.90 8.10 -16.03
C GLY A 329 26.71 7.66 -17.48
N PHE A 330 25.92 8.42 -18.24
CA PHE A 330 25.85 8.32 -19.71
C PHE A 330 27.08 8.97 -20.36
#